data_AF-A0AAW2BNK7-F1
#
_entry.id   AF-A0AAW2BNK7-F1
#
_cell.length_a   1.000
_cell.length_b   1.000
_cell.length_c   1.000
_cell.angle_alpha   90.00
_cell.angle_beta   90.00
_cell.angle_gamma   90.00
#
_symmetry.space_group_name_H-M   'P 1'
#
loop_
_entity.id
_entity.type
_entity.pdbx_description
1 polymer ?
#
loop_
_entity_poly.entity_id
_entity_poly.type
_entity_poly.pdbx_seq_one_letter_code
_entity_poly.pdbx_strand_id
1 'polypeptide(L)'
;MVNADLARIINSDEVQSIVKPIKKEVKRAPLKKNPLKNLNAMLKLNPYAKTARRMSLLVEADRVKAKKEKLEKKRSPITKAACLIYLLLHTS
;
A
#
# COMPACT_ATOMS: atom_id res chain seq x y z
N MET A 1 7.47 -59.34 -20.12
CA MET A 1 6.40 -58.72 -19.33
C MET A 1 5.16 -59.59 -19.47
N VAL A 2 4.73 -60.28 -18.41
CA VAL A 2 3.64 -61.28 -18.50
C VAL A 2 2.27 -60.60 -18.61
N ASN A 3 2.09 -59.44 -17.97
CA ASN A 3 0.86 -58.67 -18.03
C ASN A 3 1.12 -57.38 -18.83
N ALA A 4 0.41 -57.23 -19.95
CA ALA A 4 0.54 -56.06 -20.83
C ALA A 4 -0.30 -54.86 -20.38
N ASP A 5 -1.34 -55.09 -19.55
CA ASP A 5 -2.25 -54.04 -19.11
C ASP A 5 -1.77 -53.35 -17.82
N LEU A 6 -1.12 -52.20 -18.01
CA LEU A 6 -0.64 -51.34 -16.93
C LEU A 6 -1.77 -50.68 -16.15
N ALA A 7 -2.91 -50.36 -16.79
CA ALA A 7 -4.00 -49.66 -16.13
C ALA A 7 -4.62 -50.53 -15.03
N ARG A 8 -4.74 -51.84 -15.28
CA ARG A 8 -5.23 -52.80 -14.28
C ARG A 8 -4.30 -52.92 -13.07
N ILE A 9 -2.99 -52.93 -13.28
CA ILE A 9 -2.02 -53.03 -12.19
C ILE A 9 -2.00 -51.73 -11.36
N ILE A 10 -2.03 -50.57 -12.00
CA ILE A 10 -2.00 -49.27 -11.29
C ILE A 10 -3.26 -49.07 -10.44
N ASN A 11 -4.42 -49.50 -10.93
CA ASN A 11 -5.70 -49.33 -10.25
C ASN A 11 -6.07 -50.50 -9.32
N SER A 12 -5.16 -51.46 -9.09
CA SER A 12 -5.43 -52.58 -8.19
C SER A 12 -5.30 -52.17 -6.72
N ASP A 13 -6.02 -52.88 -5.84
CA ASP A 13 -6.09 -52.55 -4.41
C ASP A 13 -4.74 -52.71 -3.71
N GLU A 14 -3.91 -53.65 -4.15
CA GLU A 14 -2.57 -53.86 -3.62
C GLU A 14 -1.67 -52.64 -3.85
N VAL A 15 -1.86 -51.94 -4.97
CA VAL A 15 -1.10 -50.73 -5.30
C VAL A 15 -1.74 -49.50 -4.64
N GLN A 16 -3.05 -49.31 -4.77
CA GLN A 16 -3.73 -48.10 -4.28
C GLN A 16 -3.79 -48.00 -2.74
N SER A 17 -3.74 -49.12 -2.00
CA SER A 17 -3.72 -49.11 -0.53
C SER A 17 -2.42 -48.54 0.07
N ILE A 18 -1.31 -48.62 -0.67
CA ILE A 18 0.02 -48.18 -0.22
C ILE A 18 0.37 -46.78 -0.78
N VAL A 19 -0.20 -46.43 -1.94
CA VAL A 19 0.10 -45.18 -2.63
C VAL A 19 -0.45 -43.98 -1.86
N LYS A 20 0.35 -42.91 -1.80
CA LYS A 20 -0.06 -41.63 -1.23
C LYS A 20 -1.08 -40.94 -2.15
N PRO A 21 -2.13 -40.30 -1.59
CA PRO A 21 -3.12 -39.62 -2.40
C PRO A 21 -2.50 -38.49 -3.22
N ILE A 22 -3.09 -38.25 -4.40
CA ILE A 22 -2.61 -37.24 -5.33
C ILE A 22 -2.73 -35.83 -4.74
N LYS A 23 -1.64 -35.07 -4.77
CA LYS A 23 -1.62 -33.65 -4.39
C LYS A 23 -2.11 -32.83 -5.58
N LYS A 24 -3.40 -32.45 -5.56
CA LYS A 24 -4.03 -31.64 -6.63
C LYS A 24 -3.63 -30.16 -6.62
N GLU A 25 -2.95 -29.70 -5.56
CA GLU A 25 -2.56 -28.31 -5.43
C GLU A 25 -1.39 -27.94 -6.36
N VAL A 26 -1.70 -27.18 -7.41
CA VAL A 26 -0.68 -26.56 -8.26
C VAL A 26 -0.24 -25.25 -7.62
N LYS A 27 0.91 -25.25 -6.93
CA LYS A 27 1.50 -24.03 -6.36
C LYS A 27 2.16 -23.22 -7.48
N ARG A 28 1.57 -22.06 -7.81
CA ARG A 28 2.19 -21.09 -8.71
C ARG A 28 3.25 -20.26 -7.97
N ALA A 29 4.32 -19.92 -8.66
CA ALA A 29 5.36 -19.06 -8.11
C ALA A 29 4.79 -17.65 -7.82
N PRO A 30 4.97 -17.10 -6.61
CA PRO A 30 4.51 -15.76 -6.30
C PRO A 30 5.41 -14.71 -6.97
N LEU A 31 4.80 -13.70 -7.58
CA LEU A 31 5.51 -12.54 -8.12
C LEU A 31 6.03 -11.66 -6.97
N LYS A 32 7.33 -11.34 -6.99
CA LYS A 32 7.96 -10.44 -6.02
C LYS A 32 7.63 -8.99 -6.34
N LYS A 33 6.61 -8.44 -5.66
CA LYS A 33 6.23 -7.01 -5.79
C LYS A 33 7.19 -6.13 -4.98
N ASN A 34 7.56 -4.97 -5.52
CA ASN A 34 8.41 -4.00 -4.82
C ASN A 34 7.65 -3.37 -3.63
N PRO A 35 8.10 -3.53 -2.37
CA PRO A 35 7.42 -3.01 -1.18
C PRO A 35 7.37 -1.47 -1.13
N LEU A 36 8.38 -0.78 -1.65
CA LEU A 36 8.40 0.70 -1.64
C LEU A 36 7.27 1.27 -2.51
N LYS A 37 6.91 0.56 -3.58
CA LYS A 37 5.82 0.91 -4.49
C LYS A 37 4.48 0.26 -4.11
N ASN A 38 4.49 -0.85 -3.37
CA ASN A 38 3.28 -1.60 -3.02
C ASN A 38 3.08 -1.68 -1.50
N LEU A 39 2.06 -0.99 -1.00
CA LEU A 39 1.74 -0.93 0.42
C LEU A 39 1.46 -2.31 1.03
N ASN A 40 0.69 -3.18 0.36
CA ASN A 40 0.35 -4.50 0.90
C ASN A 40 1.59 -5.39 1.06
N ALA A 41 2.52 -5.31 0.12
CA ALA A 41 3.81 -6.00 0.24
C ALA A 41 4.65 -5.43 1.40
N MET A 42 4.66 -4.11 1.59
CA MET A 42 5.34 -3.47 2.72
C MET A 42 4.71 -3.84 4.06
N LEU A 43 3.38 -3.86 4.17
CA LEU A 43 2.69 -4.23 5.40
C LEU A 43 2.89 -5.70 5.78
N LYS A 44 2.94 -6.60 4.78
CA LYS A 44 3.24 -8.01 5.01
C LYS A 44 4.66 -8.21 5.57
N LEU A 45 5.62 -7.41 5.13
CA LEU A 45 7.02 -7.49 5.57
C LEU A 45 7.26 -6.73 6.88
N ASN A 46 6.63 -5.57 7.05
CA ASN A 46 6.79 -4.70 8.20
C ASN A 46 5.42 -4.17 8.67
N PRO A 47 4.84 -4.79 9.73
CA PRO A 47 3.57 -4.35 10.30
C PRO A 47 3.62 -2.90 10.84
N TYR A 48 4.76 -2.48 11.37
CA TYR A 48 4.98 -1.14 11.92
C TYR A 48 4.98 -0.04 10.84
N ALA A 49 5.15 -0.39 9.55
CA ALA A 49 5.05 0.59 8.47
C ALA A 49 3.67 1.28 8.44
N LYS A 50 2.61 0.63 8.93
CA LYS A 50 1.27 1.22 9.04
C LYS A 50 1.23 2.39 10.02
N THR A 51 1.80 2.21 11.21
CA THR A 51 1.79 3.22 12.27
C THR A 51 2.72 4.38 11.90
N ALA A 52 3.89 4.08 11.36
CA ALA A 52 4.84 5.09 10.89
C ALA A 52 4.22 6.01 9.82
N ARG A 53 3.56 5.44 8.81
CA ARG A 53 2.84 6.22 7.77
C ARG A 53 1.70 7.05 8.36
N ARG A 54 0.95 6.51 9.32
CA ARG A 54 -0.12 7.26 9.98
C ARG A 54 0.43 8.47 10.73
N MET A 55 1.52 8.28 11.47
CA MET A 55 2.17 9.36 12.22
C MET A 55 2.70 10.45 11.29
N SER A 56 3.35 10.10 10.19
CA SER A 56 3.86 11.09 9.24
C SER A 56 2.76 11.97 8.67
N LEU A 57 1.61 11.38 8.33
CA LEU A 57 0.45 12.12 7.81
C LEU A 57 -0.14 13.10 8.84
N LEU A 58 -0.22 12.71 10.11
CA LEU A 58 -0.69 13.59 11.17
C LEU A 58 0.26 14.78 11.37
N VAL A 59 1.56 14.51 11.44
CA VAL A 59 2.59 15.54 11.58
C VAL A 59 2.60 16.49 10.39
N GLU A 60 2.42 15.99 9.16
CA GLU A 60 2.29 16.82 7.96
C GLU A 60 1.06 17.72 8.01
N ALA A 61 -0.09 17.18 8.42
CA ALA A 61 -1.32 17.96 8.59
C ALA A 61 -1.14 19.11 9.60
N ASP A 62 -0.50 18.83 10.74
CA ASP A 62 -0.24 19.84 11.76
C ASP A 62 0.76 20.90 11.28
N ARG A 63 1.80 20.50 10.53
CA ARG A 63 2.74 21.43 9.90
C ARG A 63 2.05 22.35 8.90
N VAL A 64 1.11 21.84 8.09
CA VAL A 64 0.36 22.65 7.13
C VAL A 64 -0.54 23.65 7.85
N LYS A 65 -1.25 23.24 8.91
CA LYS A 65 -2.07 24.14 9.73
C LYS A 65 -1.23 25.25 10.36
N ALA A 66 -0.13 24.90 11.03
CA ALA A 66 0.76 25.87 11.66
C ALA A 66 1.37 26.85 10.65
N LYS A 67 1.72 26.39 9.44
CA LYS A 67 2.19 27.27 8.35
C LYS A 67 1.08 28.24 7.92
N LYS A 68 -0.16 27.77 7.77
CA LYS A 68 -1.30 28.62 7.39
C LYS A 68 -1.58 29.67 8.46
N GLU A 69 -1.62 29.31 9.73
CA GLU A 69 -1.83 30.27 10.83
C GLU A 69 -0.73 31.33 10.89
N LYS A 70 0.55 30.92 10.72
CA LYS A 70 1.67 31.86 10.64
C LYS A 70 1.53 32.82 9.46
N LEU A 71 1.07 32.32 8.30
CA LEU A 71 0.86 33.14 7.12
C LEU A 71 -0.29 34.14 7.32
N GLU A 72 -1.42 33.71 7.90
CA GLU A 72 -2.56 34.59 8.16
C GLU A 72 -2.22 35.69 9.18
N LYS A 73 -1.47 35.38 10.24
CA LYS A 73 -0.95 36.39 11.19
C LYS A 73 -0.03 37.43 10.51
N LYS A 74 0.75 37.02 9.51
CA LYS A 74 1.57 37.95 8.72
C LYS A 74 0.73 38.80 7.74
N ARG A 75 -0.41 38.29 7.29
CA ARG A 75 -1.32 38.97 6.35
C ARG A 75 -2.26 39.97 7.03
N SER A 76 -2.64 39.76 8.30
CA SER A 76 -3.65 40.57 8.99
C SER A 76 -3.33 42.07 9.13
N PRO A 77 -2.07 42.55 9.28
CA PRO A 77 -1.81 43.99 9.34
C PRO A 77 -1.63 44.65 7.95
N ILE A 78 -1.37 43.88 6.89
CA ILE A 78 -0.92 44.43 5.60
C ILE A 78 -2.10 44.69 4.64
N THR A 79 -3.17 43.92 4.69
CA THR A 79 -4.14 43.88 3.57
C THR A 79 -5.23 44.95 3.58
N LYS A 80 -5.69 45.43 4.75
CA LYS A 80 -6.76 46.45 4.79
C LYS A 80 -6.25 47.86 4.51
N ALA A 81 -5.13 48.24 5.12
CA ALA A 81 -4.56 49.58 4.95
C ALA A 81 -3.86 49.74 3.59
N ALA A 82 -3.08 48.76 3.13
CA ALA A 82 -2.35 48.88 1.86
C ALA A 82 -3.28 48.88 0.63
N CYS A 83 -4.36 48.11 0.65
CA CYS A 83 -5.33 48.06 -0.46
C CYS A 83 -6.13 49.37 -0.58
N LEU A 84 -6.57 49.95 0.55
CA LEU A 84 -7.27 51.24 0.59
C LEU A 84 -6.37 52.40 0.12
N ILE A 85 -5.10 52.41 0.53
CA ILE A 85 -4.13 53.42 0.09
C ILE A 85 -3.86 53.32 -1.42
N TYR A 86 -3.73 52.10 -1.96
CA TYR A 86 -3.52 51.90 -3.40
C TYR A 86 -4.72 52.31 -4.26
N LEU A 87 -5.95 52.06 -3.78
CA LEU A 87 -7.17 52.47 -4.49
C LEU A 87 -7.35 54.00 -4.49
N LEU A 88 -7.06 54.68 -3.38
CA LEU A 88 -7.19 56.15 -3.29
C LEU A 88 -6.16 56.90 -4.15
N LEU A 89 -4.93 56.36 -4.29
CA LEU A 89 -3.87 56.96 -5.10
C LEU A 89 -4.08 56.81 -6.61
N HIS A 90 -4.90 55.85 -7.05
CA HIS A 90 -5.09 55.55 -8.48
C HIS A 90 -6.39 56.11 -9.07
N THR A 91 -7.25 56.70 -8.22
CA THR A 91 -8.52 57.33 -8.60
C THR A 91 -8.49 58.87 -8.57
N SER A 92 -7.32 59.49 -8.30
CA SER A 92 -7.12 60.95 -8.30
C SER A 92 -6.45 61.42 -9.58
#